data_AF-A0A7J7QC97-F1
#
_entry.id   AF-A0A7J7QC97-F1
#
_cell.length_a   1.000
_cell.length_b   1.000
_cell.length_c   1.000
_cell.angle_alpha   90.00
_cell.angle_beta   90.00
_cell.angle_gamma   90.00
#
_symmetry.space_group_name_H-M   'P 1'
#
loop_
_entity.id
_entity.type
_entity.pdbx_description
1 polymer ?
#
loop_
_entity_poly.entity_id
_entity_poly.type
_entity_poly.pdbx_seq_one_letter_code
_entity_poly.pdbx_strand_id
1 'polypeptide(L)'
;MADFRSAGAGGHLPAAVQDMHKQVMQGKFMLQLDEAVNIAAGIKDRYREPAHNRCLKLHLTDGVQQLVAVEYRHCPALGLLMPAGIKLLLVNPAVRRGMLLLQPENVVVLGGVVERLEAARQALLQHINKPAGEAAAGGGGEAGADLHPDDAEDKELEQQMELMD
;
A
#
# COMPACT_ATOMS: atom_id res chain seq x y z
N MET A 1 -1.62 -17.10 8.58
CA MET A 1 -0.41 -17.28 7.73
C MET A 1 0.75 -16.55 8.40
N ALA A 2 2.00 -16.93 8.14
CA ALA A 2 3.14 -16.29 8.80
C ALA A 2 3.38 -14.84 8.30
N ASP A 3 3.84 -13.98 9.20
CA ASP A 3 4.38 -12.65 8.87
C ASP A 3 5.81 -12.81 8.36
N PHE A 4 6.09 -12.38 7.13
CA PHE A 4 7.39 -12.51 6.49
C PHE A 4 8.55 -11.94 7.31
N ARG A 5 8.32 -10.86 8.07
CA ARG A 5 9.38 -10.26 8.92
C ARG A 5 9.75 -11.14 10.11
N SER A 6 8.78 -11.87 10.66
CA SER A 6 8.99 -12.77 11.80
C SER A 6 9.43 -14.17 11.41
N ALA A 7 9.06 -14.61 10.20
CA ALA A 7 9.26 -15.97 9.73
C ALA A 7 10.68 -16.25 9.23
N GLY A 8 11.54 -15.22 9.15
CA GLY A 8 12.89 -15.35 8.57
C GLY A 8 12.84 -15.76 7.10
N ALA A 9 11.85 -15.26 6.35
CA ALA A 9 11.57 -15.69 4.98
C ALA A 9 12.74 -15.51 4.00
N GLY A 10 13.80 -14.79 4.39
CA GLY A 10 15.00 -14.59 3.59
C GLY A 10 14.67 -13.76 2.35
N GLY A 11 14.87 -12.44 2.43
CA GLY A 11 14.51 -11.51 1.36
C GLY A 11 14.98 -12.01 0.00
N HIS A 12 14.05 -12.04 -0.95
CA HIS A 12 14.26 -12.62 -2.29
C HIS A 12 14.19 -11.57 -3.40
N LEU A 13 13.95 -10.30 -3.03
CA LEU A 13 14.08 -9.20 -3.95
C LEU A 13 15.57 -8.97 -4.28
N PRO A 14 15.89 -8.47 -5.48
CA PRO A 14 17.23 -7.95 -5.75
C PRO A 14 17.65 -6.94 -4.68
N ALA A 15 18.96 -6.80 -4.45
CA ALA A 15 19.44 -5.72 -3.58
C ALA A 15 19.15 -4.36 -4.22
N ALA A 16 18.83 -3.36 -3.40
CA ALA A 16 18.69 -1.96 -3.80
C ALA A 16 17.60 -1.71 -4.86
N VAL A 17 16.44 -2.37 -4.74
CA VAL A 17 15.29 -2.09 -5.62
C VAL A 17 14.90 -0.60 -5.56
N GLN A 18 15.07 0.06 -4.42
CA GLN A 18 14.81 1.50 -4.27
C GLN A 18 15.61 2.38 -5.23
N ASP A 19 16.79 1.94 -5.67
CA ASP A 19 17.66 2.70 -6.58
C ASP A 19 17.34 2.43 -8.06
N MET A 20 16.44 1.48 -8.35
CA MET A 20 16.10 1.10 -9.71
C MET A 20 15.19 2.13 -10.39
N HIS A 21 15.49 2.42 -11.65
CA HIS A 21 14.70 3.32 -12.47
C HIS A 21 14.63 2.85 -13.92
N LYS A 22 13.41 2.80 -14.49
CA LYS A 22 13.14 2.36 -15.87
C LYS A 22 13.67 0.95 -16.15
N GLN A 23 13.49 0.05 -15.19
CA GLN A 23 13.92 -1.34 -15.27
C GLN A 23 12.72 -2.28 -15.12
N VAL A 24 12.87 -3.54 -15.53
CA VAL A 24 11.92 -4.62 -15.24
C VAL A 24 12.64 -5.66 -14.41
N MET A 25 12.12 -5.97 -13.23
CA MET A 25 12.65 -7.05 -12.40
C MET A 25 12.23 -8.39 -12.98
N GLN A 26 13.14 -9.05 -13.71
CA GLN A 26 12.84 -10.36 -14.30
C GLN A 26 12.70 -11.42 -13.22
N GLY A 27 11.57 -12.13 -13.21
CA GLY A 27 11.30 -13.22 -12.28
C GLY A 27 9.92 -13.18 -11.63
N LYS A 28 9.78 -13.98 -10.58
CA LYS A 28 8.58 -14.05 -9.74
C LYS A 28 8.97 -13.74 -8.30
N PHE A 29 8.27 -12.80 -7.68
CA PHE A 29 8.57 -12.30 -6.34
C PHE A 29 7.32 -12.42 -5.47
N MET A 30 7.40 -13.15 -4.37
CA MET A 30 6.28 -13.29 -3.44
C MET A 30 6.35 -12.20 -2.37
N LEU A 31 5.40 -11.28 -2.36
CA LEU A 31 5.41 -10.19 -1.40
C LEU A 31 4.23 -10.29 -0.45
N GLN A 32 4.46 -9.88 0.79
CA GLN A 32 3.39 -9.64 1.74
C GLN A 32 2.93 -8.19 1.60
N LEU A 33 1.62 -7.99 1.49
CA LEU A 33 0.99 -6.68 1.59
C LEU A 33 0.77 -6.34 3.06
N ASP A 34 1.27 -5.20 3.50
CA ASP A 34 0.93 -4.68 4.82
C ASP A 34 -0.29 -3.76 4.75
N GLU A 35 -0.36 -2.89 3.74
CA GLU A 35 -1.42 -1.90 3.59
C GLU A 35 -1.68 -1.52 2.12
N ALA A 36 -2.94 -1.22 1.81
CA ALA A 36 -3.39 -0.65 0.55
C ALA A 36 -4.17 0.64 0.81
N VAL A 37 -3.86 1.70 0.04
CA VAL A 37 -4.46 3.04 0.18
C VAL A 37 -4.91 3.53 -1.19
N ASN A 38 -6.14 4.07 -1.31
CA ASN A 38 -6.58 4.71 -2.55
C ASN A 38 -6.06 6.15 -2.61
N ILE A 39 -4.92 6.36 -3.26
CA ILE A 39 -4.28 7.68 -3.38
C ILE A 39 -5.02 8.63 -4.33
N ALA A 40 -5.92 8.12 -5.18
CA ALA A 40 -6.77 8.95 -6.03
C ALA A 40 -7.98 9.56 -5.28
N ALA A 41 -8.22 9.16 -4.03
CA ALA A 41 -9.26 9.73 -3.19
C ALA A 41 -8.70 10.79 -2.24
N GLY A 42 -9.55 11.76 -1.89
CA GLY A 42 -9.25 12.69 -0.81
C GLY A 42 -9.03 11.96 0.52
N ILE A 43 -8.25 12.55 1.43
CA ILE A 43 -7.76 11.92 2.68
C ILE A 43 -8.85 11.15 3.45
N LYS A 44 -10.06 11.71 3.55
CA LYS A 44 -11.19 11.10 4.30
C LYS A 44 -11.78 9.85 3.65
N ASP A 45 -11.54 9.65 2.35
CA ASP A 45 -12.15 8.59 1.56
C ASP A 45 -11.11 7.55 1.06
N ARG A 46 -9.83 7.71 1.44
CA ARG A 46 -8.72 6.82 1.06
C ARG A 46 -8.93 5.35 1.44
N TYR A 47 -9.76 5.09 2.44
CA TYR A 47 -10.09 3.76 2.95
C TYR A 47 -11.58 3.41 2.82
N ARG A 48 -12.31 4.12 1.96
CA ARG A 48 -13.75 3.91 1.77
C ARG A 48 -14.05 3.27 0.42
N GLU A 49 -14.93 2.29 0.47
CA GLU A 49 -15.55 1.71 -0.73
C GLU A 49 -17.03 2.12 -0.80
N PRO A 50 -17.61 2.25 -2.00
CA PRO A 50 -16.96 2.10 -3.30
C PRO A 50 -16.07 3.31 -3.65
N ALA A 51 -14.93 3.05 -4.29
CA ALA A 51 -14.02 4.08 -4.77
C ALA A 51 -14.33 4.44 -6.23
N HIS A 52 -14.75 5.68 -6.50
CA HIS A 52 -15.12 6.13 -7.86
C HIS A 52 -13.91 6.40 -8.76
N ASN A 53 -12.81 6.92 -8.19
CA ASN A 53 -11.49 6.98 -8.81
C ASN A 53 -10.56 6.08 -8.00
N ARG A 54 -9.91 5.11 -8.65
CA ARG A 54 -9.05 4.14 -7.98
C ARG A 54 -7.64 4.20 -8.53
N CYS A 55 -6.70 4.50 -7.65
CA CYS A 55 -5.28 4.26 -7.82
C CYS A 55 -4.76 3.79 -6.46
N LEU A 56 -4.41 2.51 -6.35
CA LEU A 56 -3.91 1.94 -5.09
C LEU A 56 -2.40 2.13 -4.94
N LYS A 57 -1.96 2.70 -3.82
CA LYS A 57 -0.59 2.58 -3.29
C LYS A 57 -0.56 1.39 -2.33
N LEU A 58 0.36 0.46 -2.55
CA LEU A 58 0.55 -0.74 -1.74
C LEU A 58 1.89 -0.69 -1.03
N HIS A 59 1.88 -0.99 0.27
CA HIS A 59 3.08 -1.15 1.08
C HIS A 59 3.39 -2.64 1.16
N LEU A 60 4.51 -3.05 0.56
CA LEU A 60 4.88 -4.45 0.35
C LEU A 60 6.20 -4.78 1.04
N THR A 61 6.35 -6.04 1.45
CA THR A 61 7.57 -6.55 2.08
C THR A 61 7.91 -7.95 1.59
N ASP A 62 9.20 -8.24 1.38
CA ASP A 62 9.71 -9.61 1.22
C ASP A 62 10.17 -10.22 2.56
N GLY A 63 9.93 -9.51 3.67
CA GLY A 63 10.39 -9.87 5.01
C GLY A 63 11.70 -9.19 5.42
N VAL A 64 12.45 -8.61 4.47
CA VAL A 64 13.70 -7.89 4.72
C VAL A 64 13.59 -6.45 4.21
N GLN A 65 13.23 -6.26 2.95
CA GLN A 65 13.11 -4.97 2.29
C GLN A 65 11.64 -4.53 2.25
N GLN A 66 11.41 -3.23 2.34
CA GLN A 66 10.11 -2.59 2.14
C GLN A 66 10.07 -1.94 0.75
N LEU A 67 8.94 -2.08 0.07
CA LEU A 67 8.70 -1.48 -1.24
C LEU A 67 7.33 -0.82 -1.30
N VAL A 68 7.24 0.25 -2.07
CA VAL A 68 5.98 0.81 -2.51
C VAL A 68 5.67 0.28 -3.91
N ALA A 69 4.42 -0.11 -4.12
CA ALA A 69 3.89 -0.42 -5.44
C ALA A 69 2.68 0.46 -5.74
N VAL A 70 2.56 0.91 -6.98
CA VAL A 70 1.42 1.74 -7.43
C VAL A 70 0.65 0.98 -8.49
N GLU A 71 -0.67 1.00 -8.38
CA GLU A 71 -1.59 0.50 -9.40
C GLU A 71 -1.53 1.40 -10.65
N TYR A 72 -0.57 1.11 -11.53
CA TYR A 72 -0.35 1.86 -12.77
C TYR A 72 -1.47 1.61 -13.78
N ARG A 73 -1.98 0.38 -13.84
CA ARG A 73 -3.23 0.03 -14.54
C ARG A 73 -4.17 -0.68 -13.60
N HIS A 74 -5.47 -0.49 -13.79
CA HIS A 74 -6.49 -1.14 -12.98
C HIS A 74 -6.27 -2.66 -12.90
N CYS A 75 -6.07 -3.16 -11.69
CA CYS A 75 -5.81 -4.56 -11.34
C CYS A 75 -7.04 -5.14 -10.62
N PRO A 76 -7.99 -5.81 -11.30
CA PRO A 76 -9.25 -6.27 -10.68
C PRO A 76 -9.05 -7.23 -9.50
N ALA A 77 -7.92 -7.95 -9.46
CA ALA A 77 -7.58 -8.84 -8.35
C ALA A 77 -7.24 -8.09 -7.05
N LEU A 78 -6.85 -6.81 -7.14
CA LEU A 78 -6.55 -5.97 -5.98
C LEU A 78 -7.80 -5.22 -5.51
N GLY A 79 -8.08 -5.32 -4.22
CA GLY A 79 -9.10 -4.55 -3.51
C GLY A 79 -8.49 -3.54 -2.53
N LEU A 80 -9.23 -2.48 -2.21
CA LEU A 80 -8.76 -1.48 -1.25
C LEU A 80 -8.70 -2.06 0.17
N LEU A 81 -9.72 -2.84 0.55
CA LEU A 81 -9.85 -3.39 1.90
C LEU A 81 -9.35 -4.85 2.03
N MET A 82 -8.36 -5.24 1.23
CA MET A 82 -7.75 -6.57 1.35
C MET A 82 -7.18 -6.80 2.76
N PRO A 83 -7.22 -8.05 3.27
CA PRO A 83 -6.64 -8.37 4.58
C PRO A 83 -5.15 -8.02 4.65
N ALA A 84 -4.72 -7.40 5.75
CA ALA A 84 -3.30 -7.16 5.98
C ALA A 84 -2.55 -8.49 6.16
N GLY A 85 -1.36 -8.55 5.58
CA GLY A 85 -0.53 -9.74 5.52
C GLY A 85 -0.88 -10.71 4.38
N ILE A 86 -1.82 -10.35 3.49
CA ILE A 86 -2.12 -11.14 2.29
C ILE A 86 -0.86 -11.28 1.43
N LYS A 87 -0.72 -12.43 0.76
CA LYS A 87 0.42 -12.70 -0.11
C LYS A 87 0.07 -12.46 -1.57
N LEU A 88 0.98 -11.78 -2.26
CA LEU A 88 0.92 -11.48 -3.67
C LEU A 88 2.11 -12.15 -4.36
N LEU A 89 1.90 -12.65 -5.57
CA LEU A 89 2.98 -13.03 -6.47
C LEU A 89 3.07 -11.97 -7.56
N LEU A 90 4.21 -11.30 -7.63
CA LEU A 90 4.52 -10.35 -8.68
C LEU A 90 5.35 -11.01 -9.77
N VAL A 91 4.96 -10.85 -11.03
CA VAL A 91 5.63 -11.44 -12.20
C VAL A 91 6.15 -10.33 -13.09
N ASN A 92 7.47 -10.27 -13.24
CA ASN A 92 8.14 -9.28 -14.08
C ASN A 92 7.69 -7.81 -13.86
N PRO A 93 7.61 -7.31 -12.61
CA PRO A 93 7.14 -5.94 -12.38
C PRO A 93 8.12 -4.91 -12.94
N ALA A 94 7.59 -3.85 -13.54
CA ALA A 94 8.38 -2.69 -13.91
C ALA A 94 8.70 -1.85 -12.66
N VAL A 95 9.87 -1.23 -12.64
CA VAL A 95 10.36 -0.38 -11.54
C VAL A 95 10.69 1.01 -12.05
N ARG A 96 10.16 2.03 -11.38
CA ARG A 96 10.45 3.43 -11.69
C ARG A 96 10.67 4.20 -10.39
N ARG A 97 11.90 4.70 -10.20
CA ARG A 97 12.30 5.46 -8.99
C ARG A 97 12.03 4.67 -7.71
N GLY A 98 12.42 3.40 -7.72
CA GLY A 98 12.23 2.49 -6.59
C GLY A 98 10.83 1.89 -6.43
N MET A 99 9.83 2.40 -7.14
CA MET A 99 8.46 1.89 -7.05
C MET A 99 8.15 0.82 -8.06
N LEU A 100 7.39 -0.19 -7.64
CA LEU A 100 6.83 -1.18 -8.54
C LEU A 100 5.58 -0.62 -9.24
N LEU A 101 5.52 -0.70 -10.55
CA LEU A 101 4.36 -0.28 -11.35
C LEU A 101 3.52 -1.51 -11.68
N LEU A 102 2.38 -1.65 -11.00
CA LEU A 102 1.52 -2.83 -11.12
C LEU A 102 0.53 -2.68 -12.28
N GLN A 103 0.43 -3.74 -13.06
CA GLN A 103 -0.59 -3.94 -14.08
C GLN A 103 -1.24 -5.31 -13.84
N PRO A 104 -2.46 -5.54 -14.35
CA PRO A 104 -3.19 -6.79 -14.09
C PRO A 104 -2.41 -8.04 -14.49
N GLU A 105 -1.53 -7.97 -15.48
CA GLU A 105 -0.71 -9.09 -15.94
C GLU A 105 0.46 -9.41 -15.00
N ASN A 106 0.82 -8.49 -14.09
CA ASN A 106 1.96 -8.63 -13.19
C ASN A 106 1.58 -9.15 -11.79
N VAL A 107 0.30 -9.29 -11.45
CA VAL A 107 -0.14 -9.52 -10.08
C VAL A 107 -1.03 -10.75 -9.96
N VAL A 108 -0.70 -11.65 -9.04
CA VAL A 108 -1.57 -12.75 -8.62
C VAL A 108 -1.76 -12.69 -7.11
N VAL A 109 -3.01 -12.68 -6.65
CA VAL A 109 -3.33 -12.76 -5.22
C VAL A 109 -3.30 -14.22 -4.79
N LEU A 110 -2.41 -14.55 -3.85
CA LEU A 110 -2.28 -15.90 -3.30
C LEU A 110 -3.16 -16.11 -2.06
N GLY A 111 -3.62 -15.01 -1.44
CA GLY A 111 -4.47 -15.05 -0.25
C GLY A 111 -3.67 -15.07 1.06
N GLY A 112 -4.33 -15.50 2.13
CA GLY A 112 -3.78 -15.50 3.48
C GLY A 112 -4.00 -14.17 4.23
N VAL A 113 -3.70 -14.23 5.52
CA VAL A 113 -3.83 -13.11 6.46
C VAL A 113 -2.78 -13.26 7.57
N VAL A 114 -2.29 -12.13 8.08
CA VAL A 114 -1.47 -12.06 9.29
C VAL A 114 -2.32 -11.40 10.38
N GLU A 115 -2.81 -12.20 11.32
CA GLU A 115 -3.83 -11.78 12.30
C GLU A 115 -3.47 -10.50 13.05
N ARG A 116 -2.21 -10.36 13.48
CA ARG A 116 -1.73 -9.16 14.18
C ARG A 116 -1.82 -7.90 13.30
N LEU A 117 -1.41 -7.99 12.03
CA LEU A 117 -1.46 -6.86 11.11
C LEU A 117 -2.91 -6.53 10.74
N GLU A 118 -3.74 -7.56 10.56
CA GLU A 118 -5.16 -7.36 10.24
C GLU A 118 -5.92 -6.72 11.41
N ALA A 119 -5.64 -7.13 12.65
CA ALA A 119 -6.20 -6.48 13.83
C ALA A 119 -5.80 -4.99 13.91
N ALA A 120 -4.54 -4.66 13.60
CA ALA A 120 -4.07 -3.28 13.55
C ALA A 120 -4.78 -2.48 12.44
N ARG A 121 -4.92 -3.06 11.24
CA ARG A 121 -5.66 -2.46 10.12
C ARG A 121 -7.13 -2.20 10.48
N GLN A 122 -7.79 -3.17 11.10
CA GLN A 122 -9.19 -3.02 11.52
C GLN A 122 -9.36 -1.91 12.57
N ALA A 123 -8.45 -1.82 13.54
CA ALA A 123 -8.45 -0.73 14.51
C ALA A 123 -8.30 0.64 13.82
N LEU A 124 -7.36 0.76 12.87
CA LEU A 124 -7.18 1.98 12.07
C LEU A 124 -8.48 2.36 11.32
N LEU A 125 -9.10 1.41 10.63
CA LEU A 125 -10.35 1.66 9.89
C LEU A 125 -11.52 2.08 10.80
N GLN A 126 -11.60 1.53 12.01
CA GLN A 126 -12.60 1.95 13.00
C GLN A 126 -12.37 3.39 13.45
N HIS A 127 -11.11 3.78 13.67
CA HIS A 127 -10.77 5.16 14.04
C HIS A 127 -11.06 6.15 12.91
N ILE A 128 -10.70 5.82 11.65
CA ILE A 128 -10.92 6.69 10.49
C ILE A 128 -12.40 6.89 10.18
N ASN A 129 -13.23 5.86 10.41
CA ASN A 129 -14.67 5.94 10.14
C ASN A 129 -15.50 6.50 11.29
N LYS A 130 -14.88 6.85 12.43
CA LYS A 130 -15.61 7.45 13.55
C LYS A 130 -16.17 8.81 13.13
N PRO A 131 -17.49 9.04 13.20
CA PRO A 131 -18.06 10.35 12.86
C PRO A 131 -17.52 11.42 13.82
N ALA A 132 -17.22 12.59 13.29
CA ALA A 132 -16.85 13.77 14.06
C ALA A 132 -18.05 14.20 14.93
N GLY A 133 -18.20 13.60 16.10
CA GLY A 133 -19.35 13.79 16.98
C GLY A 133 -19.26 13.03 18.31
N GLU A 134 -18.41 12.02 18.44
CA GLU A 134 -18.16 11.31 19.71
C GLU A 134 -16.82 11.67 20.37
N ALA A 135 -16.25 12.82 19.98
CA ALA A 135 -15.14 13.48 20.66
C ALA A 135 -15.61 14.86 21.14
N ALA A 136 -16.68 14.88 21.93
CA ALA A 136 -17.15 16.09 22.61
C ALA A 136 -17.73 15.73 23.99
N ALA A 137 -16.86 15.22 24.84
CA ALA A 137 -16.97 15.37 26.29
C ALA A 137 -15.56 15.50 26.87
N GLY A 138 -14.87 16.60 26.54
CA GLY A 138 -13.64 16.99 27.23
C GLY A 138 -12.64 17.82 26.40
N GLY A 139 -12.69 19.14 26.58
CA GLY A 139 -11.51 20.03 26.56
C GLY A 139 -10.85 20.34 25.21
N GLY A 140 -10.89 21.61 24.81
CA GLY A 140 -10.32 22.10 23.55
C GLY A 140 -8.79 22.23 23.49
N GLY A 141 -8.30 22.39 22.28
CA GLY A 141 -6.91 22.67 21.91
C GLY A 141 -6.77 22.64 20.39
N GLU A 142 -5.95 23.53 19.84
CA GLU A 142 -5.96 24.04 18.47
C GLU A 142 -5.76 23.00 17.35
N ALA A 143 -6.50 23.17 16.26
CA ALA A 143 -6.42 22.33 15.06
C ALA A 143 -5.18 22.69 14.22
N GLY A 144 -4.07 22.01 14.49
CA GLY A 144 -3.14 21.63 13.43
C GLY A 144 -3.76 20.45 12.70
N ALA A 145 -4.04 20.58 11.40
CA ALA A 145 -4.33 19.40 10.59
C ALA A 145 -3.04 18.58 10.54
N ASP A 146 -2.96 17.54 11.38
CA ASP A 146 -1.89 16.55 11.33
C ASP A 146 -1.95 15.88 9.94
N LEU A 147 -1.11 16.37 9.03
CA LEU A 147 -0.80 15.69 7.78
C LEU A 147 -0.22 14.32 8.17
N HIS A 148 -0.86 13.24 7.74
CA HIS A 148 -0.28 11.91 7.91
C HIS A 148 1.04 11.90 7.13
N PRO A 149 2.11 11.24 7.62
CA PRO A 149 3.40 11.18 6.90
C PRO A 149 3.26 10.79 5.42
N ASP A 150 2.30 9.93 5.11
CA ASP A 150 1.98 9.49 3.74
C ASP A 150 1.43 10.61 2.84
N ASP A 151 0.78 11.65 3.40
CA ASP A 151 0.22 12.75 2.61
C ASP A 151 1.30 13.59 1.91
N ALA A 152 2.52 13.64 2.47
CA ALA A 152 3.66 14.32 1.86
C ALA A 152 4.31 13.46 0.75
N GLU A 153 4.45 12.16 0.99
CA GLU A 153 4.96 11.21 0.00
C GLU A 153 4.04 11.12 -1.22
N ASP A 154 2.72 11.13 -1.02
CA ASP A 154 1.76 10.98 -2.11
C ASP A 154 1.75 12.18 -3.06
N LYS A 155 1.98 13.40 -2.56
CA LYS A 155 2.18 14.58 -3.43
C LYS A 155 3.42 14.44 -4.29
N GLU A 156 4.48 13.84 -3.74
CA GLU A 156 5.67 13.53 -4.51
C GLU A 156 5.33 12.49 -5.58
N LEU A 157 4.60 11.42 -5.24
CA LEU A 157 4.14 10.40 -6.18
C LEU A 157 3.30 10.97 -7.33
N GLU A 158 2.32 11.81 -7.04
CA GLU A 158 1.49 12.50 -8.05
C GLU A 158 2.36 13.31 -9.01
N GLN A 159 3.27 14.14 -8.47
CA GLN A 159 4.21 14.92 -9.27
C GLN A 159 5.16 14.02 -10.08
N GLN A 160 5.56 12.88 -9.52
CA GLN A 160 6.38 11.90 -10.22
C GLN A 160 5.62 11.22 -11.36
N MET A 161 4.32 10.95 -11.20
CA MET A 161 3.41 10.37 -12.20
C MET A 161 3.13 11.35 -13.35
N GLU A 162 2.89 12.63 -13.07
CA GLU A 162 2.74 13.67 -14.11
C GLU A 162 3.98 13.82 -15.00
N LEU A 163 5.16 13.58 -14.44
CA LEU A 163 6.44 13.56 -15.18
C LEU A 163 6.66 12.25 -15.98
N MET A 164 5.67 11.36 -16.05
CA MET A 164 5.76 10.09 -16.78
C MET A 164 5.09 10.05 -18.14
N ASP A 165 4.24 11.04 -18.45
CA ASP A 165 3.67 11.31 -19.78
C ASP A 165 4.61 12.18 -20.64
#